data_AF-A0A5J6SNG2-F1
#
_entry.id   AF-A0A5J6SNG2-F1
#
_cell.length_a   1.000
_cell.length_b   1.000
_cell.length_c   1.000
_cell.angle_alpha   90.00
_cell.angle_beta   90.00
_cell.angle_gamma   90.00
#
_symmetry.space_group_name_H-M   'P 1'
#
loop_
_entity.id
_entity.type
_entity.pdbx_description
1 polymer ?
#
loop_
_entity_poly.entity_id
_entity_poly.type
_entity_poly.pdbx_seq_one_letter_code
_entity_poly.pdbx_strand_id
1 'polypeptide(L)'
;MKIFVATIMILITLYIIKVDMFEGTIPLAFYPSEECIETMDYISVKVHEGDTLYSLFSMYPTNKSITHQERLGDFYQLNPHLINQTAKDGELIFLPVYSSNEACKNER
;
A
#
# COMPACT_ATOMS: atom_id res chain seq x y z
N MET A 1 0.16 -62.39 12.24
CA MET A 1 0.68 -61.81 10.97
C MET A 1 -0.34 -61.02 10.16
N LYS A 2 -1.58 -61.49 9.97
CA LYS A 2 -2.60 -60.77 9.16
C LYS A 2 -2.92 -59.35 9.64
N ILE A 3 -3.03 -59.15 10.96
CA ILE A 3 -3.32 -57.83 11.56
C ILE A 3 -2.17 -56.85 11.31
N PHE A 4 -0.92 -57.31 11.40
CA PHE A 4 0.26 -56.48 11.17
C PHE A 4 0.35 -55.97 9.72
N VAL A 5 0.02 -56.85 8.76
CA VAL A 5 -0.05 -56.49 7.34
C VAL A 5 -1.19 -55.51 7.07
N ALA A 6 -2.34 -55.68 7.72
CA ALA A 6 -3.47 -54.75 7.59
C ALA A 6 -3.12 -53.35 8.12
N THR A 7 -2.43 -53.25 9.25
CA THR A 7 -1.99 -51.97 9.81
C THR A 7 -1.00 -51.25 8.89
N ILE A 8 -0.05 -51.98 8.30
CA ILE A 8 0.91 -51.40 7.34
C ILE A 8 0.18 -50.86 6.11
N MET A 9 -0.77 -51.62 5.56
CA MET A 9 -1.56 -51.17 4.42
C MET A 9 -2.37 -49.91 4.71
N ILE A 10 -2.95 -49.82 5.90
CA ILE A 10 -3.70 -48.62 6.34
C ILE A 10 -2.76 -47.42 6.45
N LEU A 11 -1.58 -47.58 7.05
CA LEU A 11 -0.61 -46.49 7.19
C LEU A 11 -0.11 -45.98 5.83
N ILE A 12 0.17 -46.88 4.89
CA ILE A 12 0.58 -46.50 3.53
C ILE A 12 -0.54 -45.72 2.83
N THR A 13 -1.79 -46.18 2.97
CA THR A 13 -2.94 -45.50 2.35
C THR A 13 -3.12 -44.08 2.91
N LEU A 14 -3.03 -43.92 4.23
CA LEU A 14 -3.11 -42.60 4.88
C LEU A 14 -1.95 -41.69 4.48
N TYR A 15 -0.75 -42.25 4.30
CA TYR A 15 0.41 -41.50 3.84
C TYR A 15 0.22 -40.97 2.41
N ILE A 16 -0.30 -41.81 1.50
CA ILE A 16 -0.61 -41.38 0.13
C ILE A 16 -1.66 -40.27 0.14
N ILE A 17 -2.73 -40.40 0.93
CA ILE A 17 -3.75 -39.35 1.07
C ILE A 17 -3.13 -38.05 1.62
N LYS A 18 -2.24 -38.13 2.61
CA LYS A 18 -1.54 -36.96 3.14
C LYS A 18 -0.68 -36.30 2.06
N VAL A 19 0.11 -37.08 1.31
CA VAL A 19 0.97 -36.52 0.26
C VAL A 19 0.12 -35.92 -0.85
N ASP A 20 -0.95 -36.58 -1.28
CA ASP A 20 -1.87 -36.07 -2.30
C ASP A 20 -2.55 -34.77 -1.84
N MET A 21 -3.04 -34.69 -0.60
CA MET A 21 -3.71 -33.49 -0.09
C MET A 21 -2.78 -32.31 0.19
N PHE A 22 -1.54 -32.55 0.63
CA PHE A 22 -0.62 -31.49 1.07
C PHE A 22 0.47 -31.15 0.04
N GLU A 23 0.89 -32.13 -0.76
CA GLU A 23 1.97 -32.01 -1.74
C GLU A 23 1.46 -32.17 -3.18
N GLY A 24 0.31 -32.83 -3.37
CA GLY A 24 -0.33 -33.07 -4.66
C GLY A 24 -1.33 -32.00 -5.08
N THR A 25 -1.00 -31.29 -6.17
CA THR A 25 -1.96 -30.66 -7.10
C THR A 25 -2.78 -29.43 -6.70
N ILE A 26 -2.77 -28.97 -5.45
CA ILE A 26 -3.24 -27.59 -5.15
C ILE A 26 -2.07 -26.81 -4.57
N PRO A 27 -1.36 -25.97 -5.36
CA PRO A 27 -0.34 -25.11 -4.80
C PRO A 27 -1.00 -24.21 -3.76
N LEU A 28 -0.67 -24.42 -2.48
CA LEU A 28 -1.17 -23.64 -1.33
C LEU A 28 -0.84 -22.13 -1.39
N ALA A 29 -0.27 -21.62 -2.49
CA ALA A 29 0.37 -20.31 -2.51
C ALA A 29 0.31 -19.57 -3.85
N PHE A 30 -0.69 -19.80 -4.71
CA PHE A 30 -1.03 -18.78 -5.72
C PHE A 30 -2.20 -17.93 -5.24
N TYR A 31 -2.01 -17.30 -4.08
CA TYR A 31 -2.62 -16.00 -3.89
C TYR A 31 -1.78 -15.06 -4.75
N PRO A 32 -2.33 -14.37 -5.76
CA PRO A 32 -1.60 -13.26 -6.34
C PRO A 32 -1.19 -12.37 -5.16
N SER A 33 0.11 -12.10 -5.03
CA SER A 33 0.55 -11.09 -4.06
C SER A 33 -0.27 -9.85 -4.37
N GLU A 34 -1.10 -9.41 -3.42
CA GLU A 34 -1.75 -8.12 -3.56
C GLU A 34 -0.62 -7.11 -3.68
N GLU A 35 -0.41 -6.58 -4.88
CA GLU A 35 0.64 -5.60 -5.10
C GLU A 35 0.32 -4.40 -4.21
N CYS A 36 1.30 -3.95 -3.43
CA CYS A 36 1.19 -2.69 -2.73
C CYS A 36 1.13 -1.58 -3.78
N ILE A 37 -0.06 -1.01 -3.97
CA ILE A 37 -0.27 0.12 -4.86
C ILE A 37 -0.40 1.35 -3.98
N GLU A 38 0.68 2.13 -3.92
CA GLU A 38 0.62 3.49 -3.39
C GLU A 38 0.15 4.44 -4.48
N THR A 39 -0.97 5.12 -4.25
CA THR A 39 -1.49 6.14 -5.18
C THR A 39 -1.35 7.53 -4.56
N MET A 40 -0.88 8.47 -5.39
CA MET A 40 -0.86 9.89 -5.06
C MET A 40 -2.12 10.53 -5.63
N ASP A 41 -2.94 11.06 -4.74
CA ASP A 41 -4.13 11.84 -5.03
C ASP A 41 -3.91 13.30 -4.62
N TYR A 42 -4.92 14.14 -4.82
CA TYR A 42 -4.86 15.55 -4.44
C TYR A 42 -6.15 16.06 -3.80
N ILE A 43 -6.00 17.07 -2.95
CA ILE A 43 -7.11 17.89 -2.47
C ILE A 43 -6.94 19.32 -2.97
N SER A 44 -8.05 19.99 -3.28
CA SER A 44 -8.03 21.41 -3.63
C SER A 44 -8.23 22.25 -2.38
N VAL A 45 -7.33 23.22 -2.16
CA VAL A 45 -7.36 24.13 -1.02
C VAL A 45 -7.29 25.55 -1.54
N LYS A 46 -8.12 26.43 -0.99
CA LYS A 46 -8.05 27.86 -1.27
C LYS A 46 -7.03 28.49 -0.33
N VAL A 47 -6.07 29.21 -0.90
CA VAL A 47 -5.02 29.92 -0.14
C VAL A 47 -5.59 31.20 0.45
N HIS A 48 -5.24 31.45 1.71
CA HIS A 48 -5.54 32.69 2.40
C HIS A 48 -4.27 33.52 2.63
N GLU A 49 -4.43 34.84 2.75
CA GLU A 49 -3.32 35.75 3.09
C GLU A 49 -2.63 35.32 4.40
N GLY A 50 -1.30 35.14 4.34
CA GLY A 50 -0.49 34.66 5.46
C GLY A 50 -0.28 33.14 5.50
N ASP A 51 -0.95 32.37 4.63
CA ASP A 51 -0.66 30.95 4.48
C ASP A 51 0.74 30.72 3.91
N THR A 52 1.44 29.76 4.50
CA THR A 52 2.71 29.25 4.01
C THR A 52 2.57 27.79 3.66
N LEU A 53 3.46 27.24 2.82
CA LEU A 53 3.48 25.81 2.55
C LEU A 53 3.65 24.98 3.84
N TYR A 54 4.39 25.49 4.82
CA TYR A 54 4.55 24.84 6.12
C TYR A 54 3.23 24.79 6.91
N SER A 55 2.47 25.89 6.95
CA SER A 55 1.17 25.91 7.64
C SER A 55 0.17 25.00 6.94
N LEU A 56 0.12 25.05 5.60
CA LEU A 56 -0.74 24.19 4.80
C LEU A 56 -0.42 22.70 4.99
N PHE A 57 0.86 22.31 4.94
CA PHE A 57 1.26 20.92 5.17
C PHE A 57 1.01 20.44 6.60
N SER A 58 1.01 21.36 7.57
CA SER A 58 0.67 21.06 8.97
C SER A 58 -0.83 20.91 9.20
N MET A 59 -1.66 21.71 8.51
CA MET A 59 -3.13 21.60 8.56
C MET A 59 -3.63 20.33 7.87
N TYR A 60 -2.94 19.90 6.81
CA TYR A 60 -3.26 18.68 6.07
C TYR A 60 -2.13 17.66 6.23
N PRO A 61 -1.98 17.00 7.39
CA PRO A 61 -0.95 15.99 7.59
C PRO A 61 -1.19 14.77 6.68
N THR A 62 -0.11 14.08 6.33
CA THR A 62 -0.17 12.82 5.57
C THR A 62 0.03 11.64 6.51
N ASN A 63 -0.69 10.55 6.25
CA ASN A 63 -0.54 9.28 6.97
C ASN A 63 0.66 8.45 6.47
N LYS A 64 1.27 8.86 5.35
CA LYS A 64 2.47 8.24 4.79
C LYS A 64 3.72 8.84 5.43
N SER A 65 4.67 8.00 5.82
CA SER A 65 5.99 8.43 6.25
C SER A 65 6.78 8.93 5.03
N ILE A 66 6.71 10.22 4.76
CA ILE A 66 7.39 10.90 3.65
C ILE A 66 8.14 12.12 4.19
N THR A 67 9.28 12.45 3.60
CA THR A 67 10.02 13.65 3.98
C THR A 67 9.33 14.91 3.46
N HIS A 68 9.62 16.04 4.10
CA HIS A 68 9.07 17.33 3.67
C HIS A 68 9.51 17.69 2.25
N GLN A 69 10.75 17.37 1.86
CA GLN A 69 11.28 17.68 0.53
C GLN A 69 10.60 16.86 -0.57
N GLU A 70 10.36 15.58 -0.34
CA GLU A 70 9.64 14.73 -1.29
C GLU A 70 8.21 15.24 -1.48
N ARG A 71 7.51 15.53 -0.38
CA ARG A 71 6.15 16.10 -0.44
C ARG A 71 6.10 17.45 -1.15
N LEU A 72 7.13 18.27 -1.00
CA LEU A 72 7.26 19.54 -1.72
C LEU A 72 7.48 19.33 -3.22
N GLY A 73 8.25 18.32 -3.61
CA GLY A 73 8.41 17.92 -5.01
C GLY A 73 7.06 17.53 -5.64
N ASP A 74 6.30 16.68 -4.96
CA ASP A 74 4.96 16.25 -5.39
C ASP A 74 3.99 17.44 -5.49
N PHE A 75 4.08 18.38 -4.55
CA PHE A 75 3.29 19.62 -4.60
C PHE A 75 3.56 20.44 -5.86
N TYR A 76 4.83 20.60 -6.25
CA TYR A 76 5.17 21.35 -7.47
C TYR A 76 4.85 20.58 -8.76
N GLN A 77 4.81 19.25 -8.71
CA GLN A 77 4.28 18.45 -9.82
C GLN A 77 2.79 18.73 -10.06
N LEU A 78 2.02 18.90 -8.98
CA LEU A 78 0.59 19.26 -9.05
C LEU A 78 0.37 20.75 -9.36
N ASN A 79 1.28 21.62 -8.96
CA ASN A 79 1.18 23.08 -9.12
C ASN A 79 2.43 23.67 -9.78
N PRO A 80 2.73 23.34 -11.05
CA PRO A 80 3.97 23.74 -11.70
C PRO A 80 4.11 25.25 -11.86
N HIS A 81 2.99 25.97 -11.88
CA HIS A 81 2.98 27.43 -11.91
C HIS A 81 3.62 28.05 -10.67
N LEU A 82 3.57 27.37 -9.51
CA LEU A 82 4.10 27.85 -8.22
C LEU A 82 5.60 27.63 -8.02
N ILE A 83 6.32 27.03 -8.98
CA ILE A 83 7.77 26.79 -8.85
C ILE A 83 8.54 28.11 -8.73
N ASN A 84 8.14 29.13 -9.49
CA ASN A 84 8.84 30.42 -9.57
C ASN A 84 7.99 31.59 -9.05
N GLN A 85 6.85 31.31 -8.41
CA GLN A 85 5.94 32.34 -7.92
C GLN A 85 5.26 31.87 -6.64
N THR A 86 4.89 32.80 -5.79
CA THR A 86 4.11 32.51 -4.59
C THR A 86 2.62 32.40 -4.93
N ALA A 87 1.91 31.52 -4.22
CA ALA A 87 0.46 31.44 -4.33
C ALA A 87 -0.18 32.77 -3.92
N LYS A 88 -1.22 33.18 -4.65
CA LYS A 88 -1.98 34.41 -4.38
C LYS A 88 -3.15 34.12 -3.46
N ASP A 89 -3.58 35.15 -2.73
CA ASP A 89 -4.80 35.06 -1.92
C ASP A 89 -6.01 34.71 -2.80
N GLY A 90 -6.80 33.74 -2.34
CA GLY A 90 -7.95 33.19 -3.06
C GLY A 90 -7.64 32.18 -4.16
N GLU A 91 -6.36 31.91 -4.46
CA GLU A 91 -5.94 30.91 -5.45
C GLU A 91 -6.24 29.48 -4.97
N LEU A 92 -6.65 28.61 -5.89
CA LEU A 92 -6.88 27.20 -5.63
C LEU A 92 -5.58 26.43 -5.92
N ILE A 93 -5.03 25.79 -4.90
CA ILE A 93 -3.83 24.95 -5.00
C ILE A 93 -4.17 23.49 -4.71
N PHE A 94 -3.37 22.59 -5.27
CA PHE A 94 -3.54 21.15 -5.10
C PHE A 94 -2.52 20.59 -4.12
N LEU A 95 -2.96 20.09 -2.97
CA LEU A 95 -2.06 19.46 -2.00
C LEU A 95 -2.00 17.95 -2.24
N PRO A 96 -0.80 17.33 -2.28
CA PRO A 96 -0.68 15.89 -2.45
C PRO A 96 -1.18 15.16 -1.21
N VAL A 97 -1.98 14.12 -1.44
CA VAL A 97 -2.49 13.18 -0.43
C VAL A 97 -2.14 11.78 -0.89
N TYR A 98 -1.80 10.90 0.05
CA TYR A 98 -1.33 9.56 -0.27
C TYR A 98 -2.34 8.55 0.28
N SER A 99 -2.77 7.66 -0.59
CA SER A 99 -3.59 6.52 -0.19
C SER A 99 -2.81 5.22 -0.48
N SER A 100 -2.85 4.30 0.48
CA SER A 100 -2.26 2.98 0.37
C SER A 100 -3.36 1.94 0.58
N ASN A 101 -3.38 0.89 -0.23
CA ASN A 101 -4.25 -0.24 0.01
C ASN A 101 -3.84 -1.02 1.28
N GLU A 102 -4.72 -1.91 1.77
CA GLU A 102 -4.41 -2.72 2.96
C GLU A 102 -3.20 -3.65 2.76
N ALA A 103 -2.88 -4.01 1.52
CA ALA A 103 -1.71 -4.82 1.17
C ALA A 103 -0.38 -4.15 1.58
N CYS A 104 -0.30 -2.82 1.50
CA CYS A 104 0.87 -2.04 1.95
C CYS A 104 1.09 -2.05 3.48
N LYS A 105 0.12 -2.53 4.28
CA LYS A 105 0.24 -2.57 5.75
C LYS A 105 1.15 -3.71 6.23
N ASN A 106 1.32 -4.75 5.41
CA ASN A 106 2.09 -5.95 5.75
C ASN A 106 3.56 -5.89 5.30
N GLU A 107 3.96 -4.83 4.57
CA GLU A 107 5.34 -4.62 4.08
C GLU A 107 6.17 -3.62 4.92
N ARG A 108 5.60 -3.07 6.01
CA ARG A 108 6.30 -2.14 6.92
C ARG A 108 6.84 -2.79 8.18
#